data_AF-A0A7T8QT20-F1
#
_entry.id   AF-A0A7T8QT20-F1
#
_cell.length_a   1.000
_cell.length_b   1.000
_cell.length_c   1.000
_cell.angle_alpha   90.00
_cell.angle_beta   90.00
_cell.angle_gamma   90.00
#
_symmetry.space_group_name_H-M   'P 1'
#
loop_
_entity.id
_entity.type
_entity.pdbx_description
1 polymer ?
#
loop_
_entity_poly.entity_id
_entity_poly.type
_entity_poly.pdbx_seq_one_letter_code
_entity_poly.pdbx_strand_id
1 'polypeptide(L)'
;MSDITISLSIKRPRRILRQVMKHLCSNLRVGKPSRRVFCEWRNIPRDNGLSPAQWLIGRRLRTSIPATSSAYERITEKTFSEARYKKEKIKDLSTLIITKNVKNYRALTWVMTLSSRTQDPSEGVEREDLQCSRKEAGGRSSLERIEETS
;
A
#
# COMPACT_ATOMS: atom_id res chain seq x y z
N MET A 1 -15.53 1.10 34.96
CA MET A 1 -14.89 1.26 33.64
C MET A 1 -15.87 0.73 32.62
N SER A 2 -16.54 1.62 31.90
CA SER A 2 -17.65 1.28 31.00
C SER A 2 -17.13 0.59 29.74
N ASP A 3 -17.62 -0.62 29.51
CA ASP A 3 -17.42 -1.40 28.30
C ASP A 3 -17.89 -0.60 27.08
N ILE A 4 -16.95 -0.03 26.34
CA ILE A 4 -17.21 0.46 24.98
C ILE A 4 -17.34 -0.78 24.10
N THR A 5 -18.48 -1.45 24.24
CA THR A 5 -18.95 -2.43 23.29
C THR A 5 -19.15 -1.64 22.00
N ILE A 6 -18.18 -1.69 21.08
CA ILE A 6 -18.31 -1.10 19.74
C ILE A 6 -19.37 -1.93 18.99
N SER A 7 -20.62 -1.78 19.40
CA SER A 7 -21.80 -2.09 18.62
C SER A 7 -21.98 -0.94 17.62
N LEU A 8 -20.96 -0.71 16.78
CA LEU A 8 -21.19 0.06 15.57
C LEU A 8 -22.22 -0.75 14.78
N SER A 9 -23.48 -0.32 14.86
CA SER A 9 -24.59 -0.75 14.03
C SER A 9 -24.26 -0.30 12.61
N ILE A 10 -23.33 -1.00 11.98
CA ILE A 10 -22.98 -0.79 10.60
C ILE A 10 -24.21 -1.22 9.81
N LYS A 11 -25.04 -0.26 9.42
CA LYS A 11 -26.31 -0.52 8.73
C LYS A 11 -26.11 -1.33 7.44
N ARG A 12 -24.91 -1.26 6.80
CA ARG A 12 -24.61 -1.92 5.51
C ARG A 12 -23.15 -2.41 5.39
N PRO A 13 -22.72 -3.45 6.14
CA PRO A 13 -21.33 -3.86 6.17
C PRO A 13 -20.86 -4.46 4.84
N ARG A 14 -21.78 -5.08 4.09
CA ARG A 14 -21.51 -5.57 2.73
C ARG A 14 -21.16 -4.45 1.75
N ARG A 15 -21.71 -3.25 1.93
CA ARG A 15 -21.43 -2.09 1.04
C ARG A 15 -20.02 -1.58 1.27
N ILE A 16 -19.61 -1.47 2.53
CA ILE A 16 -18.26 -1.02 2.92
C ILE A 16 -17.21 -2.02 2.39
N LEU A 17 -17.38 -3.31 2.67
CA LEU A 17 -16.45 -4.35 2.17
C LEU A 17 -16.35 -4.33 0.63
N ARG A 18 -17.47 -4.09 -0.07
CA ARG A 18 -17.49 -3.98 -1.53
C ARG A 18 -16.72 -2.76 -2.02
N GLN A 19 -16.83 -1.62 -1.34
CA GLN A 19 -16.06 -0.41 -1.68
C GLN A 19 -14.56 -0.64 -1.48
N VAL A 20 -14.17 -1.24 -0.35
CA VAL A 20 -12.77 -1.60 -0.07
C VAL A 20 -12.23 -2.52 -1.16
N MET A 21 -12.96 -3.57 -1.51
CA MET A 21 -12.54 -4.50 -2.57
C MET A 21 -12.39 -3.79 -3.92
N LYS A 22 -13.33 -2.92 -4.30
CA LYS A 22 -13.23 -2.14 -5.54
C LYS A 22 -12.00 -1.26 -5.57
N HIS A 23 -11.69 -0.60 -4.45
CA HIS A 23 -10.49 0.22 -4.32
C HIS A 23 -9.21 -0.62 -4.48
N LEU A 24 -9.14 -1.79 -3.85
CA LEU A 24 -8.01 -2.71 -3.99
C LEU A 24 -7.84 -3.20 -5.43
N CYS A 25 -8.92 -3.61 -6.11
CA CYS A 25 -8.87 -4.01 -7.51
C CYS A 25 -8.39 -2.87 -8.42
N SER A 26 -8.85 -1.63 -8.16
CA SER A 26 -8.39 -0.44 -8.89
C SER A 26 -6.89 -0.21 -8.72
N ASN A 27 -6.38 -0.29 -7.48
CA ASN A 27 -4.95 -0.08 -7.19
C ASN A 27 -4.08 -1.16 -7.83
N LEU A 28 -4.56 -2.41 -7.86
CA LEU A 28 -3.85 -3.54 -8.46
C LEU A 28 -4.07 -3.64 -9.99
N ARG A 29 -4.82 -2.71 -10.60
CA ARG A 29 -5.23 -2.75 -12.02
C ARG A 29 -5.94 -4.06 -12.41
N VAL A 30 -6.61 -4.69 -11.46
CA VAL A 30 -7.41 -5.90 -11.68
C VAL A 30 -8.86 -5.49 -12.00
N GLY A 31 -9.48 -6.22 -12.93
CA GLY A 31 -10.89 -6.03 -13.27
C GLY A 31 -11.85 -6.13 -12.08
N LYS A 32 -13.11 -5.72 -12.28
CA LYS A 32 -14.13 -5.77 -11.23
C LYS A 32 -14.34 -7.23 -10.78
N PRO A 33 -14.27 -7.52 -9.46
CA PRO A 33 -14.38 -8.89 -8.98
C PRO A 33 -15.82 -9.39 -9.12
N SER A 34 -15.97 -10.66 -9.47
CA SER A 34 -17.28 -11.32 -9.49
C SER A 34 -17.88 -11.39 -8.09
N ARG A 35 -19.21 -11.57 -8.01
CA ARG A 35 -19.91 -11.72 -6.73
C ARG A 35 -19.37 -12.91 -5.92
N ARG A 36 -19.01 -14.01 -6.57
CA ARG A 36 -18.45 -15.20 -5.92
C ARG A 36 -17.08 -14.90 -5.30
N VAL A 37 -16.18 -14.29 -6.07
CA VAL A 37 -14.85 -13.89 -5.58
C VAL A 37 -14.97 -12.95 -4.37
N PHE A 38 -15.88 -11.98 -4.44
CA PHE A 38 -16.14 -11.09 -3.31
C PHE A 38 -16.69 -11.81 -2.06
N CYS A 39 -17.57 -12.82 -2.25
CA CYS A 39 -18.13 -13.60 -1.17
C CYS A 39 -17.06 -14.40 -0.41
N GLU A 40 -16.07 -14.93 -1.12
CA GLU A 40 -14.98 -15.68 -0.49
C GLU A 40 -13.92 -14.74 0.09
N TRP A 41 -13.48 -13.73 -0.67
CA TRP A 41 -12.44 -12.79 -0.24
C TRP A 41 -12.69 -12.13 1.12
N ARG A 42 -13.95 -11.76 1.41
CA ARG A 42 -14.30 -11.10 2.68
C ARG A 42 -14.20 -12.02 3.90
N ASN A 43 -14.20 -13.33 3.68
CA ASN A 43 -14.23 -14.37 4.73
C ASN A 43 -12.91 -15.15 4.84
N ILE A 44 -11.92 -14.83 4.00
CA ILE A 44 -10.58 -15.41 4.05
C ILE A 44 -9.77 -14.69 5.13
N PRO A 45 -9.25 -15.42 6.14
CA PRO A 45 -8.36 -14.84 7.15
C PRO A 45 -7.06 -14.33 6.50
N ARG A 46 -6.48 -13.29 7.09
CA ARG A 46 -5.21 -12.70 6.64
C ARG A 46 -4.10 -13.07 7.61
N ASP A 47 -2.91 -12.50 7.41
CA ASP A 47 -1.71 -12.73 8.24
C ASP A 47 -1.94 -12.41 9.73
N ASN A 48 -2.90 -11.53 10.01
CA ASN A 48 -3.32 -11.18 11.37
C ASN A 48 -4.40 -12.12 11.96
N GLY A 49 -4.78 -13.18 11.26
CA GLY A 49 -5.67 -14.25 11.73
C GLY A 49 -7.17 -14.00 11.55
N LEU A 50 -7.61 -12.77 11.26
CA LEU A 50 -9.02 -12.44 11.05
C LEU A 50 -9.30 -11.99 9.62
N SER A 51 -10.47 -12.38 9.12
CA SER A 51 -10.96 -11.96 7.80
C SER A 51 -11.52 -10.53 7.82
N PRO A 52 -11.61 -9.84 6.66
CA PRO A 52 -12.22 -8.50 6.59
C PRO A 52 -13.63 -8.43 7.18
N ALA A 53 -14.46 -9.46 6.99
CA ALA A 53 -15.79 -9.54 7.58
C ALA A 53 -15.74 -9.64 9.11
N GLN A 54 -14.82 -10.42 9.66
CA GLN A 54 -14.65 -10.54 11.11
C GLN A 54 -14.14 -9.24 11.73
N TRP A 55 -13.21 -8.54 11.09
CA TRP A 55 -12.75 -7.23 11.55
C TRP A 55 -13.86 -6.18 11.60
N LEU A 56 -14.79 -6.22 10.64
CA LEU A 56 -15.83 -5.20 10.51
C LEU A 56 -17.10 -5.54 11.30
N ILE A 57 -17.46 -6.82 11.40
CA ILE A 57 -18.78 -7.28 11.88
C ILE A 57 -18.65 -8.18 13.12
N GLY A 58 -17.45 -8.65 13.43
CA GLY A 58 -17.22 -9.61 14.52
C GLY A 58 -17.64 -11.04 14.20
N ARG A 59 -17.96 -11.37 12.94
CA ARG A 59 -18.28 -12.74 12.51
C ARG A 59 -18.07 -12.94 11.01
N ARG A 60 -18.03 -14.20 10.58
CA ARG A 60 -18.01 -14.55 9.15
C ARG A 60 -19.38 -14.28 8.53
N LEU A 61 -19.39 -13.94 7.24
CA LEU A 61 -20.61 -13.82 6.45
C LEU A 61 -20.82 -15.09 5.63
N ARG A 62 -22.08 -15.40 5.31
CA ARG A 62 -22.43 -16.57 4.49
C ARG A 62 -21.57 -16.66 3.21
N THR A 63 -20.97 -17.81 3.00
CA THR A 63 -20.11 -18.21 1.88
C THR A 63 -20.92 -19.01 0.86
N SER A 64 -20.34 -19.27 -0.31
CA SER A 64 -20.93 -20.23 -1.25
C SER A 64 -20.73 -21.68 -0.79
N ILE A 65 -19.64 -21.92 -0.07
CA ILE A 65 -19.29 -23.22 0.51
C ILE A 65 -20.19 -23.47 1.74
N PRO A 66 -20.81 -24.65 1.86
CA PRO A 66 -21.55 -25.04 3.05
C PRO A 66 -20.62 -25.08 4.26
N ALA A 67 -21.07 -24.53 5.38
CA ALA A 67 -20.33 -24.51 6.63
C ALA A 67 -21.29 -24.76 7.79
N THR A 68 -20.75 -25.28 8.90
CA THR A 68 -21.49 -25.44 10.14
C THR A 68 -21.98 -24.09 10.66
N SER A 69 -23.08 -24.09 11.41
CA SER A 69 -23.60 -22.88 12.07
C SER A 69 -22.55 -22.23 12.97
N SER A 70 -21.75 -23.06 13.65
CA SER A 70 -20.65 -22.63 14.51
C SER A 70 -19.59 -21.78 13.79
N ALA A 71 -19.40 -21.99 12.48
CA ALA A 71 -18.46 -21.19 11.70
C ALA A 71 -18.90 -19.72 11.55
N TYR A 72 -20.17 -19.40 11.81
CA TYR A 72 -20.73 -18.05 11.72
C TYR A 72 -20.97 -17.39 13.07
N GLU A 73 -20.55 -18.03 14.15
CA GLU A 73 -20.59 -17.47 15.49
C GLU A 73 -19.76 -16.19 15.61
N ARG A 74 -20.10 -15.39 16.61
CA ARG A 74 -19.33 -14.19 16.93
C ARG A 74 -17.96 -14.59 17.44
N ILE A 75 -16.95 -13.85 17.00
CA ILE A 75 -15.61 -13.95 17.56
C ILE A 75 -15.63 -13.45 19.01
N THR A 76 -14.86 -14.10 19.87
CA THR A 76 -14.74 -13.70 21.28
C THR A 76 -13.80 -12.50 21.40
N GLU A 77 -13.98 -11.70 22.45
CA GLU A 77 -13.12 -10.53 22.70
C GLU A 77 -11.64 -10.92 22.80
N LYS A 78 -11.35 -12.08 23.39
CA LYS A 78 -9.99 -12.65 23.45
C LYS A 78 -9.39 -12.88 22.05
N THR A 79 -10.15 -13.50 21.14
CA THR A 79 -9.65 -13.70 19.76
C THR A 79 -9.44 -12.39 19.02
N PHE A 80 -10.27 -11.39 19.30
CA PHE A 80 -10.14 -10.06 18.70
C PHE A 80 -8.90 -9.31 19.21
N SER A 81 -8.63 -9.36 20.52
CA SER A 81 -7.46 -8.73 21.13
C SER A 81 -6.15 -9.37 20.67
N GLU A 82 -6.10 -10.70 20.59
CA GLU A 82 -4.95 -11.43 20.04
C GLU A 82 -4.66 -11.06 18.58
N ALA A 83 -5.70 -10.97 17.74
CA ALA A 83 -5.56 -10.57 16.35
C ALA A 83 -5.09 -9.11 16.21
N ARG A 84 -5.51 -8.23 17.13
CA ARG A 84 -5.07 -6.83 17.17
C ARG A 84 -3.60 -6.73 17.53
N TYR A 85 -3.17 -7.45 18.55
CA TYR A 85 -1.77 -7.54 18.94
C TYR A 85 -0.89 -8.04 17.79
N LYS A 86 -1.31 -9.12 17.10
CA LYS A 86 -0.59 -9.63 15.91
C LYS A 86 -0.48 -8.58 14.81
N LYS A 87 -1.56 -7.82 14.56
CA LYS A 87 -1.58 -6.75 13.56
C LYS A 87 -0.61 -5.61 13.91
N GLU A 88 -0.52 -5.22 15.17
CA GLU A 88 0.42 -4.19 15.64
C GLU A 88 1.87 -4.67 15.51
N LYS A 89 2.17 -5.89 15.96
CA LYS A 89 3.51 -6.49 15.82
C LYS A 89 3.96 -6.56 14.35
N ILE A 90 3.09 -6.93 13.42
CA ILE A 90 3.41 -6.95 11.99
C ILE A 90 3.73 -5.55 11.47
N LYS A 91 2.98 -4.52 11.91
CA LYS A 91 3.27 -3.13 11.53
C LYS A 91 4.64 -2.70 12.03
N ASP A 92 4.97 -2.97 13.28
CA ASP A 92 6.25 -2.60 13.88
C ASP A 92 7.43 -3.28 13.17
N LEU A 93 7.26 -4.56 12.80
CA LEU A 93 8.26 -5.26 12.00
C LEU A 93 8.40 -4.65 10.60
N SER A 94 7.29 -4.31 9.94
CA SER A 94 7.32 -3.70 8.61
C SER A 94 7.99 -2.33 8.60
N THR A 95 7.73 -1.48 9.60
CA THR A 95 8.37 -0.16 9.73
C THR A 95 9.85 -0.30 10.07
N LEU A 96 10.21 -1.26 10.92
CA LEU A 96 11.61 -1.56 11.22
C LEU A 96 12.38 -2.01 9.96
N ILE A 97 11.79 -2.86 9.13
CA ILE A 97 12.41 -3.33 7.89
C ILE A 97 12.59 -2.15 6.92
N ILE A 98 11.55 -1.33 6.72
CA ILE A 98 11.62 -0.16 5.83
C ILE A 98 12.70 0.82 6.31
N THR A 99 12.72 1.15 7.60
CA THR A 99 13.71 2.09 8.16
C THR A 99 15.14 1.57 8.05
N LYS A 100 15.37 0.27 8.30
CA LYS A 100 16.68 -0.36 8.07
C LYS A 100 17.11 -0.26 6.60
N ASN A 101 16.21 -0.58 5.68
CA ASN A 101 16.50 -0.50 4.25
C ASN A 101 16.84 0.94 3.82
N VAL A 102 16.08 1.95 4.27
CA VAL A 102 16.36 3.36 3.96
C VAL A 102 17.73 3.79 4.50
N LYS A 103 18.11 3.37 5.71
CA LYS A 103 19.45 3.64 6.27
C LYS A 103 20.55 3.01 5.42
N ASN A 104 20.37 1.77 4.99
CA ASN A 104 21.32 1.07 4.14
C ASN A 104 21.49 1.78 2.79
N TYR A 105 20.40 2.17 2.13
CA TYR A 105 20.47 2.93 0.87
C TYR A 105 21.18 4.27 1.05
N ARG A 106 20.88 5.01 2.13
CA ARG A 106 21.57 6.28 2.42
C ARG A 106 23.06 6.09 2.65
N ALA A 107 23.47 5.04 3.36
CA ALA A 107 24.88 4.74 3.57
C ALA A 107 25.60 4.43 2.25
N LEU A 108 24.98 3.62 1.37
CA LEU A 108 25.54 3.32 0.05
C LEU A 108 25.66 4.57 -0.83
N THR A 109 24.64 5.44 -0.85
CA THR A 109 24.71 6.70 -1.59
C THR A 109 25.83 7.60 -1.07
N TRP A 110 26.04 7.67 0.25
CA TRP A 110 27.11 8.46 0.85
C TRP A 110 28.50 7.91 0.52
N VAL A 111 28.68 6.59 0.57
CA VAL A 111 29.94 5.94 0.16
C VAL A 111 30.25 6.21 -1.32
N MET A 112 29.26 6.12 -2.22
CA MET A 112 29.48 6.44 -3.62
C MET A 112 29.80 7.92 -3.86
N THR A 113 29.13 8.85 -3.16
CA THR A 113 29.44 10.28 -3.29
C THR A 113 30.80 10.67 -2.73
N LEU A 114 31.28 9.98 -1.68
CA LEU A 114 32.63 10.17 -1.17
C LEU A 114 33.69 9.55 -2.09
N SER A 115 33.42 8.37 -2.65
CA SER A 115 34.32 7.71 -3.61
C SER A 115 34.49 8.51 -4.91
N SER A 116 33.46 9.27 -5.33
CA SER A 116 33.56 10.21 -6.45
C SER A 116 34.32 11.50 -6.11
N ARG A 117 34.55 11.81 -4.82
CA ARG A 117 35.33 12.99 -4.39
C ARG A 117 36.81 12.71 -4.17
N THR A 118 37.21 11.44 -4.06
CA THR A 118 38.61 11.02 -3.82
C THR A 118 39.34 10.60 -5.09
N GLN A 119 38.78 10.81 -6.28
CA GLN A 119 39.55 10.71 -7.52
C GLN A 119 40.40 11.98 -7.67
N ASP A 120 41.65 11.90 -7.23
CA ASP A 120 42.67 12.92 -7.50
C ASP A 120 42.89 13.03 -9.04
N PRO A 121 43.01 14.25 -9.59
CA PRO A 121 43.10 14.50 -11.04
C PRO A 121 44.52 14.32 -11.58
N SER A 122 45.26 13.31 -11.13
CA SER A 122 46.66 13.10 -11.52
C SER A 122 46.89 11.74 -12.15
N GLU A 123 46.31 11.51 -13.33
CA GLU A 123 46.87 10.60 -14.32
C GLU A 123 46.36 11.04 -15.70
N GLY A 124 47.25 11.63 -16.49
CA GLY A 124 46.97 12.06 -17.85
C GLY A 124 46.93 10.87 -18.78
N VAL A 125 45.85 10.74 -19.55
CA VAL A 125 45.80 10.01 -20.80
C VAL A 125 44.97 10.83 -21.79
N GLU A 126 45.38 10.77 -23.05
CA GLU A 126 45.33 11.80 -24.07
C GLU A 126 43.94 12.32 -24.46
N ARG A 127 43.92 13.59 -24.87
CA ARG A 127 42.81 14.22 -25.58
C ARG A 127 42.88 13.79 -27.03
N GLU A 128 41.95 12.94 -27.46
CA GLU A 128 41.49 12.91 -28.84
C GLU A 128 39.98 13.13 -28.88
N ASP A 129 39.58 13.88 -29.88
CA ASP A 129 38.32 14.58 -30.05
C ASP A 129 37.11 13.66 -30.16
N LEU A 130 35.95 14.13 -29.68
CA LEU A 130 34.69 14.00 -30.43
C LEU A 130 33.69 15.06 -29.95
N GLN A 131 33.72 16.14 -30.71
CA GLN A 131 32.74 17.19 -30.85
C GLN A 131 31.33 16.59 -31.04
N CYS A 132 30.44 16.73 -30.05
CA CYS A 132 29.01 16.49 -30.25
C CYS A 132 28.20 17.67 -29.70
N SER A 133 27.49 18.30 -30.63
CA SER A 133 26.91 19.63 -30.56
C SER A 133 25.87 19.80 -29.45
N ARG A 134 26.14 20.75 -28.57
CA ARG A 134 25.19 21.39 -27.66
C ARG A 134 24.24 22.26 -28.49
N LYS A 135 23.07 21.73 -28.87
CA LYS A 135 21.96 22.58 -29.31
C LYS A 135 21.23 23.11 -28.09
N GLU A 136 21.31 24.43 -27.95
CA GLU A 136 20.52 25.24 -27.04
C GLU A 136 19.03 25.01 -27.31
N ALA A 137 18.28 24.60 -26.27
CA ALA A 137 16.84 24.80 -26.23
C ALA A 137 16.58 25.83 -25.13
N GLY A 138 16.74 27.10 -25.51
CA GLY A 138 16.31 28.24 -24.74
C GLY A 138 14.79 28.21 -24.57
N GLY A 139 14.34 28.29 -23.32
CA GLY A 139 12.97 28.66 -23.03
C GLY A 139 12.75 30.13 -23.38
N ARG A 140 11.69 30.41 -24.14
CA ARG A 140 10.94 31.65 -24.00
C ARG A 140 9.46 31.33 -23.96
N SER A 141 8.84 31.83 -22.89
CA SER A 141 7.42 31.85 -22.66
C SER A 141 6.76 32.79 -23.68
N SER A 142 5.69 32.34 -24.32
CA SER A 142 4.75 33.24 -25.00
C SER A 142 3.36 32.99 -24.46
N LEU A 143 2.93 33.94 -23.63
CA LEU A 143 1.55 34.35 -23.48
C LEU A 143 0.97 34.62 -24.87
N GLU A 144 -0.01 33.83 -25.30
CA GLU A 144 -1.07 34.34 -26.18
C GLU A 144 -2.41 33.89 -25.61
N ARG A 145 -3.06 34.89 -25.03
CA ARG A 145 -4.43 34.87 -24.54
C ARG A 145 -5.33 35.16 -25.75
N ILE A 146 -6.29 34.28 -25.91
CA ILE A 146 -7.49 34.36 -26.74
C ILE A 146 -8.17 35.72 -26.58
N GLU A 147 -8.54 36.38 -27.69
CA GLU A 147 -9.87 36.99 -27.91
C GLU A 147 -9.99 37.58 -29.33
N GLU A 148 -11.24 37.68 -29.79
CA GLU A 148 -11.75 38.30 -31.03
C GLU A 148 -11.90 37.41 -32.28
N THR A 149 -13.10 36.83 -32.43
CA THR A 149 -14.01 37.09 -33.57
C THR A 149 -15.29 36.26 -33.46
N SER A 150 -16.37 36.89 -32.99
CA SER A 150 -17.77 36.73 -33.45
C SER A 150 -18.63 37.81 -32.82
#